data_AF-A0A9N9FLY2-F1
#
_entry.id   AF-A0A9N9FLY2-F1
#
_cell.length_a   1.000
_cell.length_b   1.000
_cell.length_c   1.000
_cell.angle_alpha   90.00
_cell.angle_beta   90.00
_cell.angle_gamma   90.00
#
_symmetry.space_group_name_H-M   'P 1'
#
loop_
_entity.id
_entity.type
_entity.pdbx_description
1 polymer ?
#
loop_
_entity_poly.entity_id
_entity_poly.type
_entity_poly.pdbx_seq_one_letter_code
_entity_poly.pdbx_strand_id
1 'polypeptide(L)'
;MQTAAKNDAIPPISFHTATLLPDNQSILICGSSNQSAYSGLAVLNATNYVWTVIIPNGTNGTSEKSPFSLLGGHVATLYHDVIIFAFGGNSNEYYPT
;
A
#
# COMPACT_ATOMS: atom_id res chain seq x y z
N MET A 1 16.43 1.71 -4.86
CA MET A 1 15.56 2.79 -4.34
C MET A 1 15.25 3.71 -5.52
N GLN A 2 14.07 3.58 -6.13
CA GLN A 2 13.66 4.47 -7.22
C GLN A 2 12.94 5.65 -6.57
N THR A 3 13.64 6.78 -6.42
CA THR A 3 13.03 8.03 -5.97
C THR A 3 12.28 8.63 -7.14
N ALA A 4 10.97 8.78 -7.00
CA ALA A 4 10.16 9.45 -8.00
C ALA A 4 10.43 10.96 -7.91
N ALA A 5 10.62 11.63 -9.04
CA ALA A 5 10.82 13.08 -9.08
C ALA A 5 9.50 13.80 -8.76
N LYS A 6 9.57 15.08 -8.40
CA LYS A 6 8.39 15.96 -8.32
C LYS A 6 7.62 15.83 -9.64
N ASN A 7 6.37 15.35 -9.56
CA ASN A 7 5.43 15.04 -10.66
C ASN A 7 5.44 13.60 -11.24
N ASP A 8 6.17 12.65 -10.66
CA ASP A 8 5.94 11.24 -11.00
C ASP A 8 4.56 10.81 -10.48
N ALA A 9 3.66 10.52 -11.43
CA ALA A 9 2.30 10.16 -11.13
C ALA A 9 2.24 8.76 -10.51
N ILE A 10 1.84 8.68 -9.24
CA ILE A 10 1.45 7.42 -8.65
C ILE A 10 0.14 6.97 -9.33
N PRO A 11 0.03 5.70 -9.77
CA PRO A 11 -1.22 5.16 -10.28
C PRO A 11 -2.39 5.41 -9.33
N PRO A 12 -3.64 5.55 -9.82
CA PRO A 12 -4.80 5.67 -8.94
C PRO A 12 -4.87 4.51 -7.93
N ILE A 13 -4.99 4.86 -6.65
CA ILE A 13 -5.13 3.92 -5.52
C ILE A 13 -6.57 3.99 -5.00
N SER A 14 -7.25 2.85 -4.98
CA SER A 14 -8.62 2.67 -4.47
C SER A 14 -8.63 1.83 -3.19
N PHE A 15 -9.64 2.03 -2.34
CA PHE A 15 -9.75 1.36 -1.03
C PHE A 15 -8.50 1.55 -0.17
N HIS A 16 -7.99 2.78 -0.13
CA HIS A 16 -6.70 3.10 0.46
C HIS A 16 -6.79 3.46 1.95
N THR A 17 -5.69 3.25 2.65
CA THR A 17 -5.39 3.85 3.95
C THR A 17 -4.16 4.74 3.87
N ALA A 18 -4.14 5.78 4.70
CA ALA A 18 -3.02 6.70 4.84
C ALA A 18 -2.57 6.73 6.31
N THR A 19 -1.26 6.55 6.55
CA THR A 19 -0.67 6.46 7.89
C THR A 19 0.56 7.37 7.98
N LEU A 20 0.58 8.28 8.96
CA LEU A 20 1.77 9.07 9.28
C LEU A 20 2.85 8.14 9.85
N LEU A 21 4.07 8.23 9.34
CA LEU A 21 5.21 7.42 9.76
C LEU A 21 5.91 8.03 10.99
N PRO A 22 6.74 7.25 11.72
CA PRO A 22 7.44 7.72 12.92
C PRO A 22 8.35 8.94 12.71
N ASP A 23 8.76 9.23 11.47
CA ASP A 23 9.53 10.42 11.12
C ASP A 23 8.72 11.72 11.15
N ASN A 24 7.41 11.63 11.44
CA ASN A 24 6.44 12.73 11.49
C ASN A 24 6.36 13.59 10.22
N GLN A 25 6.86 13.07 9.09
CA GLN A 25 6.98 13.83 7.84
C GLN A 25 6.58 12.99 6.62
N SER A 26 6.56 11.66 6.75
CA SER A 26 6.20 10.77 5.67
C SER A 26 4.82 10.18 5.91
N ILE A 27 3.99 10.15 4.87
CA ILE A 27 2.68 9.50 4.89
C ILE A 27 2.74 8.29 3.98
N LEU A 28 2.62 7.10 4.57
CA LEU A 28 2.44 5.87 3.82
C LEU A 28 1.00 5.78 3.33
N ILE A 29 0.84 5.55 2.04
CA ILE A 29 -0.43 5.31 1.37
C ILE A 29 -0.38 3.96 0.70
N CYS A 30 -1.38 3.15 1.00
CA CYS A 30 -1.45 1.77 0.57
C CYS A 30 -2.91 1.42 0.27
N GLY A 31 -3.14 0.58 -0.72
CA GLY A 31 -4.46 0.23 -1.20
C GLY A 31 -4.37 -0.62 -2.46
N SER A 32 -5.51 -0.84 -3.11
CA SER A 32 -5.55 -1.55 -4.38
C SER A 32 -5.40 -0.59 -5.58
N SER A 33 -4.93 -1.10 -6.71
CA SER A 33 -5.02 -0.38 -7.98
C SER A 33 -5.69 -1.28 -9.02
N ASN A 34 -6.46 -0.66 -9.92
CA ASN A 34 -7.03 -1.35 -11.08
C ASN A 34 -5.97 -1.60 -12.16
N GLN A 35 -4.76 -1.06 -12.02
CA GLN A 35 -3.64 -1.37 -12.90
C GLN A 35 -2.95 -2.65 -12.42
N SER A 36 -2.91 -3.65 -13.31
CA SER A 36 -2.40 -5.00 -13.06
C SER A 36 -0.96 -5.07 -12.52
N ALA A 37 -0.20 -3.97 -12.60
CA ALA A 37 1.22 -3.91 -12.26
C ALA A 37 1.54 -3.09 -10.99
N TYR A 38 0.57 -2.40 -10.37
CA TYR A 38 0.89 -1.65 -9.16
C TYR A 38 0.97 -2.60 -7.96
N SER A 39 2.21 -2.84 -7.54
CA SER A 39 2.57 -3.65 -6.38
C SER A 39 3.36 -2.85 -5.35
N GLY A 40 3.30 -1.51 -5.45
CA GLY A 40 4.07 -0.61 -4.61
C GLY A 40 3.27 -0.08 -3.41
N LEU A 41 4.00 0.38 -2.41
CA LEU A 41 3.55 1.30 -1.39
C LEU A 41 3.91 2.72 -1.83
N ALA A 42 2.99 3.66 -1.69
CA ALA A 42 3.25 5.07 -1.94
C ALA A 42 3.66 5.77 -0.64
N VAL A 43 4.69 6.60 -0.67
CA VAL A 43 5.06 7.44 0.47
C VAL A 43 5.14 8.89 0.01
N LEU A 44 4.36 9.76 0.64
CA LEU A 44 4.46 11.21 0.46
C LEU A 44 5.36 11.79 1.55
N ASN A 45 6.45 12.45 1.16
CA ASN A 45 7.14 13.36 2.06
C ASN A 45 6.34 14.67 2.14
N ALA A 46 5.72 14.95 3.27
CA ALA A 46 4.86 16.11 3.49
C ALA A 46 5.64 17.44 3.61
N THR A 47 6.96 17.39 3.83
CA THR A 47 7.81 18.58 3.91
C THR A 47 8.09 19.18 2.54
N ASN A 48 8.30 18.33 1.52
CA ASN A 48 8.66 18.76 0.17
C ASN A 48 7.67 18.31 -0.94
N TYR A 49 6.61 17.60 -0.57
CA TYR A 49 5.57 17.06 -1.45
C TYR A 49 6.10 16.15 -2.55
N VAL A 50 7.13 15.37 -2.23
CA VAL A 50 7.71 14.37 -3.14
C VAL A 50 7.15 12.99 -2.83
N TRP A 51 6.74 12.30 -3.89
CA TRP A 51 6.28 10.92 -3.85
C TRP A 51 7.45 9.94 -4.00
N THR A 52 7.44 8.86 -3.23
CA THR A 52 8.34 7.72 -3.39
C THR A 52 7.52 6.45 -3.49
N VAL A 53 7.83 5.61 -4.47
CA VAL A 53 7.25 4.27 -4.57
C VAL A 53 8.23 3.27 -3.96
N ILE A 54 7.77 2.56 -2.94
CA ILE A 54 8.50 1.47 -2.31
C ILE A 54 7.92 0.17 -2.85
N ILE A 55 8.76 -0.71 -3.38
CA ILE A 55 8.37 -2.07 -3.73
C ILE A 55 8.97 -2.97 -2.64
N PRO A 56 8.18 -3.46 -1.68
CA PRO A 56 8.71 -4.31 -0.62
C PRO A 56 9.18 -5.65 -1.17
N ASN A 57 10.26 -6.19 -0.61
CA ASN A 57 10.77 -7.50 -0.99
C ASN A 57 9.93 -8.62 -0.35
N GLY A 58 9.61 -9.69 -1.10
CA GLY A 58 8.91 -10.87 -0.60
C GLY A 58 8.07 -11.59 -1.67
N THR A 59 7.87 -12.90 -1.52
CA THR A 59 6.96 -13.69 -2.38
C THR A 59 5.63 -13.93 -1.67
N ASN A 60 4.53 -13.85 -2.42
CA ASN A 60 3.24 -14.29 -1.93
C ASN A 60 3.26 -15.81 -1.85
N GLY A 61 2.98 -16.36 -0.66
CA GLY A 61 3.21 -17.78 -0.36
C GLY A 61 2.56 -18.79 -1.30
N THR A 62 1.51 -18.47 -2.07
CA THR A 62 0.77 -19.50 -2.84
C THR A 62 -0.09 -19.02 -4.02
N SER A 63 -0.03 -17.78 -4.50
CA SER A 63 -0.77 -17.43 -5.72
C SER A 63 -0.12 -16.31 -6.52
N GLU A 64 -0.28 -16.38 -7.83
CA GLU A 64 0.31 -15.55 -8.89
C GLU A 64 -0.08 -14.05 -8.80
N LYS A 65 -0.81 -13.66 -7.77
CA LYS A 65 -1.09 -12.27 -7.43
C LYS A 65 0.02 -11.74 -6.54
N SER A 66 0.52 -10.55 -6.83
CA SER A 66 1.47 -9.82 -5.97
C SER A 66 0.92 -9.70 -4.52
N PRO A 67 1.78 -9.74 -3.48
CA PRO A 67 1.39 -9.50 -2.07
C PRO A 67 0.55 -8.23 -1.85
N PHE A 68 0.63 -7.30 -2.79
CA PHE A 68 -0.03 -6.00 -2.72
C PHE A 68 -1.34 -5.90 -3.51
N SER A 69 -1.68 -6.92 -4.32
CA SER A 69 -3.02 -7.06 -4.92
C SER A 69 -4.13 -7.22 -3.86
N LEU A 70 -3.77 -7.46 -2.60
CA LEU A 70 -4.67 -7.74 -1.48
C LEU A 70 -4.81 -6.57 -0.49
N LEU A 71 -4.21 -5.41 -0.76
CA LEU A 71 -4.45 -4.19 0.03
C LEU A 71 -5.82 -3.55 -0.25
N GLY A 72 -6.71 -4.20 -1.01
CA GLY A 72 -8.12 -3.81 -1.03
C GLY A 72 -8.84 -4.40 0.19
N GLY A 73 -9.45 -3.57 1.04
CA GLY A 73 -10.20 -4.06 2.21
C GLY A 73 -9.36 -4.26 3.49
N HIS A 74 -8.22 -3.60 3.59
CA HIS A 74 -7.36 -3.61 4.78
C HIS A 74 -7.45 -2.28 5.55
N VAL A 75 -6.82 -2.25 6.73
CA VAL A 75 -6.44 -1.02 7.44
C VAL A 75 -4.94 -1.06 7.76
N ALA A 76 -4.26 0.06 7.54
CA ALA A 76 -2.89 0.26 8.01
C ALA A 76 -2.88 1.25 9.18
N THR A 77 -2.17 0.91 10.26
CA THR A 77 -2.01 1.79 11.42
C THR A 77 -0.58 1.74 11.95
N LEU A 78 -0.17 2.79 12.65
CA LEU A 78 1.12 2.87 13.30
C LEU A 78 0.95 2.50 14.79
N TYR A 79 1.77 1.58 15.27
CA TYR A 79 1.91 1.30 16.69
C TYR A 79 3.40 1.41 17.08
N HIS A 80 3.74 2.48 17.81
CA HIS A 80 5.13 2.90 18.02
C HIS A 80 5.87 3.07 16.68
N ASP A 81 6.98 2.37 16.47
CA ASP A 81 7.79 2.45 15.26
C ASP A 81 7.46 1.35 14.23
N VAL A 82 6.31 0.69 14.39
CA VAL A 82 5.89 -0.45 13.57
C VAL A 82 4.58 -0.15 12.89
N ILE A 83 4.55 -0.33 11.56
CA ILE A 83 3.32 -0.29 10.78
C ILE A 83 2.67 -1.66 10.84
N ILE A 84 1.42 -1.70 11.26
CA ILE A 84 0.58 -2.88 11.28
C ILE A 84 -0.38 -2.78 10.10
N PHE A 85 -0.30 -3.76 9.20
CA PHE A 85 -1.33 -3.99 8.18
C PHE A 85 -2.28 -5.04 8.71
N ALA A 86 -3.51 -4.65 9.03
CA ALA A 86 -4.59 -5.58 9.36
C ALA A 86 -5.44 -5.80 8.10
N PHE A 87 -5.41 -7.02 7.58
CA PHE A 87 -6.13 -7.40 6.39
C PHE A 87 -7.52 -7.91 6.77
N GLY A 88 -8.57 -7.32 6.19
CA GLY A 88 -9.91 -7.89 6.14
C GLY A 88 -10.18 -8.44 4.75
N GLY A 89 -11.15 -9.34 4.63
CA GLY A 89 -11.61 -9.85 3.35
C GLY A 89 -13.12 -9.79 3.27
N ASN A 90 -13.66 -9.19 2.20
CA ASN A 90 -14.97 -9.61 1.70
C ASN A 90 -14.70 -10.86 0.88
N SER A 91 -14.83 -12.03 1.48
CA SER A 91 -14.90 -13.23 0.67
C SER A 91 -16.21 -13.14 -0.13
N ASN A 92 -16.09 -12.96 -1.43
CA ASN A 92 -17.14 -13.45 -2.34
C ASN A 92 -17.11 -14.99 -2.41
N GLU A 93 -16.55 -15.68 -1.39
CA GLU A 93 -16.74 -17.11 -1.23
C GLU A 93 -18.21 -17.31 -0.86
N TYR A 94 -18.99 -17.61 -1.89
CA TYR A 94 -20.24 -18.33 -1.72
C TYR A 94 -19.93 -19.62 -0.95
N TYR A 95 -20.31 -19.67 0.32
CA TYR A 95 -20.35 -20.90 1.10
C TYR A 95 -21.72 -21.57 0.81
N PRO A 96 -21.80 -22.59 -0.07
CA PRO A 96 -23.04 -23.34 -0.21
C PRO A 96 -23.36 -24.02 1.13
N THR A 97 -24.56 -23.77 1.64
CA THR A 97 -25.19 -24.54 2.72
C THR A 97 -25.59 -25.92 2.26
#